data_AF-D8LFU6-F1
#
_entry.id   AF-D8LFU6-F1
#
_cell.length_a   1.000
_cell.length_b   1.000
_cell.length_c   1.000
_cell.angle_alpha   90.00
_cell.angle_beta   90.00
_cell.angle_gamma   90.00
#
_symmetry.space_group_name_H-M   'P 1'
#
loop_
_entity.id
_entity.type
_entity.pdbx_description
1 polymer ?
#
loop_
_entity_poly.entity_id
_entity_poly.type
_entity_poly.pdbx_seq_one_letter_code
_entity_poly.pdbx_strand_id
1 'polypeptide(L)'
;MSDPKGRAPPIEEPYYASSYQQGSNAAAVAPAPGPTTNDEDLAQRLQQEEFRNALPTARGMPEQTGAPGTRYVAIFPPSVPFDPADLGVAGFMAPHEAKLMEASSLAKTIRLLAVLDGLILVINCGYFPMLLLLLLWGPLSGWMAGTRYSTAWTYAYCCYYLLRLSTYLSYVFEGYIWFIFLFALSLYIARVIWRFAKVLDTLSPAEIEQLRNPTAVWSGQYRRQHQQQQPFQSL
;
A
#
# COMPACT_ATOMS: atom_id res chain seq x y z
N MET A 1 -40.27 47.02 11.39
CA MET A 1 -40.16 45.54 11.44
C MET A 1 -39.67 45.09 10.08
N SER A 2 -38.36 44.93 9.96
CA SER A 2 -37.68 44.42 8.76
C SER A 2 -36.33 43.86 9.20
N ASP A 3 -36.20 42.55 9.10
CA ASP A 3 -35.04 41.77 9.57
C ASP A 3 -33.75 42.13 8.82
N PRO A 4 -32.61 42.23 9.53
CA PRO A 4 -31.31 42.39 8.89
C PRO A 4 -30.78 41.06 8.34
N LYS A 5 -30.39 41.10 7.07
CA LYS A 5 -29.69 40.04 6.32
C LYS A 5 -28.52 39.46 7.11
N GLY A 6 -28.57 38.14 7.32
CA GLY A 6 -27.48 37.34 7.86
C GLY A 6 -26.23 37.42 6.98
N ARG A 7 -25.14 37.92 7.57
CA ARG A 7 -23.79 37.92 7.00
C ARG A 7 -23.21 36.51 7.16
N ALA A 8 -22.78 35.90 6.06
CA ALA A 8 -22.02 34.65 6.12
C ALA A 8 -20.68 34.89 6.87
N PRO A 9 -20.25 33.95 7.73
CA PRO A 9 -18.96 34.06 8.41
C PRO A 9 -17.80 33.93 7.40
N PRO A 10 -16.65 34.57 7.68
CA PRO A 10 -15.47 34.47 6.84
C PRO A 10 -14.93 33.03 6.84
N ILE A 11 -14.50 32.58 5.67
CA ILE A 11 -13.81 31.31 5.48
C ILE A 11 -12.39 31.49 6.05
N GLU A 12 -12.10 30.83 7.17
CA GLU A 12 -10.75 30.72 7.71
C GLU A 12 -9.95 29.77 6.82
N GLU A 13 -8.99 30.31 6.07
CA GLU A 13 -7.99 29.50 5.36
C GLU A 13 -7.06 28.83 6.40
N PRO A 14 -6.83 27.50 6.32
CA PRO A 14 -5.84 26.86 7.18
C PRO A 14 -4.44 27.32 6.79
N TYR A 15 -3.86 28.13 7.66
CA TYR A 15 -2.48 28.61 7.62
C TYR A 15 -1.52 27.43 7.79
N TYR A 16 -1.10 26.79 6.70
CA TYR A 16 0.01 25.84 6.73
C TYR A 16 1.33 26.61 6.83
N ALA A 17 1.81 26.76 8.07
CA ALA A 17 3.14 27.25 8.36
C ALA A 17 4.19 26.25 7.82
N SER A 18 4.69 26.52 6.62
CA SER A 18 5.83 25.82 6.04
C SER A 18 7.10 26.29 6.75
N SER A 19 7.51 25.55 7.80
CA SER A 19 8.79 25.75 8.49
C SER A 19 9.81 24.72 7.99
N TYR A 20 10.32 24.94 6.78
CA TYR A 20 11.57 24.34 6.30
C TYR A 20 12.53 25.45 5.89
N GLN A 21 13.01 26.20 6.88
CA GLN A 21 14.26 26.96 6.77
C GLN A 21 14.95 27.05 8.13
N GLN A 22 16.09 26.35 8.26
CA GLN A 22 17.30 26.69 9.03
C GLN A 22 18.01 25.38 9.40
N GLY A 23 19.30 25.17 9.14
CA GLY A 23 20.30 26.00 8.52
C GLY A 23 21.57 25.16 8.31
N SER A 24 22.15 25.25 7.12
CA SER A 24 23.46 24.68 6.83
C SER A 24 24.54 25.73 7.13
N ASN A 25 24.88 25.88 8.41
CA ASN A 25 26.15 26.50 8.78
C ASN A 25 27.21 25.40 8.81
N ALA A 26 27.96 25.31 7.71
CA ALA A 26 29.14 24.48 7.59
C ALA A 26 30.24 25.04 8.53
N ALA A 27 30.29 24.53 9.76
CA ALA A 27 31.49 24.57 10.56
C ALA A 27 32.35 23.38 10.13
N ALA A 28 33.51 23.65 9.54
CA ALA A 28 34.52 22.66 9.21
C ALA A 28 35.03 22.02 10.51
N VAL A 29 34.44 20.88 10.88
CA VAL A 29 34.98 19.98 11.89
C VAL A 29 36.10 19.20 11.23
N ALA A 30 37.32 19.39 11.75
CA ALA A 30 38.49 18.63 11.34
C ALA A 30 38.21 17.12 11.46
N PRO A 31 38.66 16.30 10.49
CA PRO A 31 38.43 14.86 10.54
C PRO A 31 39.07 14.28 11.80
N ALA A 32 38.23 13.67 12.64
CA ALA A 32 38.70 12.85 13.74
C ALA A 32 39.56 11.70 13.19
N PRO A 33 40.66 11.32 13.87
CA PRO A 33 41.50 10.21 13.45
C PRO A 33 40.64 8.96 13.29
N GLY A 34 40.70 8.36 12.10
CA GLY A 34 39.97 7.15 11.77
C GLY A 34 40.34 6.02 12.73
N PRO A 35 39.38 5.14 13.08
CA PRO A 35 39.64 3.99 13.93
C PRO A 35 40.74 3.15 13.27
N THR A 36 41.79 2.86 14.03
CA THR A 36 42.80 1.91 13.59
C THR A 36 42.14 0.54 13.43
N THR A 37 42.58 -0.23 12.44
CA THR A 37 42.04 -1.54 12.04
C THR A 37 41.88 -2.57 13.18
N ASN A 38 42.46 -2.32 14.35
CA ASN A 38 42.29 -3.17 15.53
C ASN A 38 40.96 -2.95 16.28
N ASP A 39 40.32 -1.77 16.14
CA ASP A 39 39.08 -1.45 16.87
C ASP A 39 37.84 -2.00 16.16
N GLU A 40 37.86 -2.09 14.82
CA GLU A 40 36.78 -2.70 14.05
C GLU A 40 36.68 -4.22 14.28
N ASP A 41 37.82 -4.90 14.41
CA ASP A 41 37.88 -6.33 14.73
C ASP A 41 37.35 -6.63 16.14
N LEU A 42 37.57 -5.73 17.11
CA LEU A 42 37.05 -5.88 18.46
C LEU A 42 35.53 -5.69 18.50
N ALA A 43 35.01 -4.69 17.78
CA ALA A 43 33.58 -4.43 17.68
C ALA A 43 32.83 -5.59 17.00
N GLN A 44 33.40 -6.17 15.93
CA GLN A 44 32.82 -7.34 15.27
C GLN A 44 32.80 -8.58 16.18
N ARG A 45 33.85 -8.80 16.99
CA ARG A 45 33.88 -9.92 17.94
C ARG A 45 32.84 -9.80 19.06
N LEU A 46 32.64 -8.60 19.61
CA LEU A 46 31.63 -8.37 20.65
C LEU A 46 30.21 -8.58 20.11
N GLN A 47 29.94 -8.12 18.88
CA GLN A 47 28.64 -8.33 18.24
C GLN A 47 28.36 -9.80 17.92
N GLN A 48 29.40 -10.56 17.57
CA GLN A 48 29.30 -12.00 17.30
C GLN A 48 29.10 -12.83 18.58
N GLU A 49 29.70 -12.44 19.71
CA GLU A 49 29.46 -13.07 21.01
C GLU A 49 28.07 -12.78 21.57
N GLU A 50 27.56 -11.55 21.39
CA GLU A 50 26.20 -11.18 21.82
C GLU A 50 25.14 -11.96 21.04
N PHE A 51 25.33 -12.15 19.74
CA PHE A 51 24.42 -12.99 18.92
C PHE A 51 24.48 -14.47 19.32
N ARG A 52 25.65 -14.97 19.73
CA ARG A 52 25.81 -16.36 20.18
C ARG A 52 25.10 -16.62 21.51
N ASN A 53 25.06 -15.62 22.39
CA ASN A 53 24.37 -15.71 23.69
C ASN A 53 22.87 -15.38 23.61
N ALA A 54 22.42 -14.70 22.55
CA ALA A 54 21.02 -14.38 22.32
C ALA A 54 20.23 -15.51 21.62
N LEU A 55 20.88 -16.59 21.15
CA LEU A 55 20.13 -17.76 20.67
C LEU A 55 19.47 -18.45 21.87
N PRO A 56 18.13 -18.48 21.95
CA PRO A 56 17.45 -19.28 22.96
C PRO A 56 17.90 -20.71 22.78
N THR A 57 18.58 -21.25 23.78
CA THR A 57 18.89 -22.66 23.87
C THR A 57 17.54 -23.37 23.84
N ALA A 58 17.20 -23.96 22.69
CA ALA A 58 16.00 -24.75 22.46
C ALA A 58 16.12 -26.03 23.30
N ARG A 59 15.92 -25.88 24.60
CA ARG A 59 15.96 -26.95 25.57
C ARG A 59 14.57 -27.56 25.60
N GLY A 60 14.44 -28.67 24.86
CA GLY A 60 13.34 -29.62 25.01
C GLY A 60 12.09 -29.27 24.22
N MET A 61 12.11 -29.52 22.91
CA MET A 61 10.91 -30.07 22.28
C MET A 61 11.02 -31.59 22.32
N PRO A 62 10.01 -32.31 22.85
CA PRO A 62 9.99 -33.76 22.79
C PRO A 62 9.96 -34.20 21.32
N GLU A 63 10.90 -35.09 21.00
CA GLU A 63 11.04 -35.77 19.73
C GLU A 63 9.78 -36.63 19.49
N GLN A 64 8.79 -36.08 18.78
CA GLN A 64 7.72 -36.88 18.18
C GLN A 64 8.23 -37.41 16.85
N THR A 65 8.82 -38.60 16.87
CA THR A 65 9.02 -39.46 15.71
C THR A 65 7.67 -39.86 15.12
N GLY A 66 7.12 -39.01 14.24
CA GLY A 66 5.98 -39.30 13.38
C GLY A 66 6.45 -39.70 11.99
N ALA A 67 6.09 -40.91 11.56
CA ALA A 67 6.43 -41.49 10.27
C ALA A 67 6.05 -40.60 9.07
N PRO A 68 6.79 -40.67 7.95
CA PRO A 68 6.49 -39.89 6.74
C PRO A 68 5.20 -40.42 6.09
N GLY A 69 4.09 -39.68 6.22
CA GLY A 69 2.85 -39.98 5.50
C GLY A 69 1.54 -39.50 6.10
N THR A 70 1.52 -39.00 7.34
CA THR A 70 0.27 -38.60 7.98
C THR A 70 -0.12 -37.17 7.61
N ARG A 71 -1.09 -37.03 6.69
CA ARG A 71 -1.92 -35.83 6.59
C ARG A 71 -2.44 -35.48 7.99
N TYR A 72 -2.14 -34.27 8.47
CA TYR A 72 -2.82 -33.71 9.63
C TYR A 72 -4.30 -33.48 9.26
N VAL A 73 -5.12 -34.51 9.48
CA VAL A 73 -6.56 -34.31 9.67
C VAL A 73 -6.67 -33.73 11.07
N ALA A 74 -7.10 -32.48 11.19
CA ALA A 74 -7.44 -31.88 12.47
C ALA A 74 -8.62 -32.68 13.06
N ILE A 75 -8.31 -33.68 13.88
CA ILE A 75 -9.31 -34.40 14.67
C ILE A 75 -9.67 -33.46 15.82
N PHE A 76 -10.69 -32.65 15.60
CA PHE A 76 -11.34 -31.91 16.67
C PHE A 76 -11.89 -32.92 17.70
N PRO A 77 -11.71 -32.67 19.01
CA PRO A 77 -12.28 -33.53 20.04
C PRO A 77 -13.82 -33.57 19.91
N PRO A 78 -14.45 -34.76 19.90
CA PRO A 78 -15.84 -34.95 19.48
C PRO A 78 -16.92 -34.51 20.49
N SER A 79 -16.67 -33.54 21.37
CA SER A 79 -17.65 -33.19 22.41
C SER A 79 -17.65 -31.75 22.89
N VAL A 80 -17.02 -30.81 22.18
CA VAL A 80 -17.34 -29.40 22.41
C VAL A 80 -18.62 -29.12 21.60
N PRO A 81 -19.75 -28.77 22.24
CA PRO A 81 -20.94 -28.37 21.51
C PRO A 81 -20.55 -27.23 20.59
N PHE A 82 -20.59 -27.52 19.29
CA PHE A 82 -20.32 -26.56 18.23
C PHE A 82 -21.50 -25.60 18.23
N ASP A 83 -21.34 -24.46 18.90
CA ASP A 83 -22.29 -23.38 18.81
C ASP A 83 -22.08 -22.71 17.44
N PRO A 84 -23.02 -22.79 16.49
CA PRO A 84 -22.88 -22.11 15.21
C PRO A 84 -22.84 -20.57 15.37
N ALA A 85 -23.14 -20.02 16.55
CA ALA A 85 -22.88 -18.62 16.90
C ALA A 85 -21.38 -18.30 17.04
N ASP A 86 -20.55 -19.26 17.47
CA ASP A 86 -19.08 -19.14 17.49
C ASP A 86 -18.45 -19.33 16.10
N LEU A 87 -19.20 -19.88 15.14
CA LEU A 87 -18.90 -19.79 13.70
C LEU A 87 -19.56 -18.59 13.01
N GLY A 88 -19.75 -17.49 13.76
CA GLY A 88 -19.86 -16.14 13.22
C GLY A 88 -18.61 -15.68 12.44
N VAL A 89 -18.05 -16.53 11.57
CA VAL A 89 -16.94 -16.29 10.64
C VAL A 89 -17.41 -15.50 9.41
N ALA A 90 -18.64 -15.00 9.41
CA ALA A 90 -18.91 -13.67 8.88
C ALA A 90 -18.59 -12.65 9.98
N GLY A 91 -17.35 -12.67 10.48
CA GLY A 91 -16.91 -11.72 11.48
C GLY A 91 -17.20 -10.34 10.93
N PHE A 92 -18.03 -9.57 11.63
CA PHE A 92 -18.31 -8.18 11.29
C PHE A 92 -16.97 -7.45 11.19
N MET A 93 -16.46 -7.38 9.97
CA MET A 93 -15.22 -6.68 9.68
C MET A 93 -15.51 -5.23 9.98
N ALA A 94 -14.68 -4.59 10.79
CA ALA A 94 -14.90 -3.19 11.09
C ALA A 94 -14.93 -2.43 9.74
N PRO A 95 -15.86 -1.48 9.53
CA PRO A 95 -16.01 -0.80 8.24
C PRO A 95 -14.70 -0.14 7.78
N HIS A 96 -13.83 0.20 8.73
CA HIS A 96 -12.47 0.66 8.50
C HIS A 96 -11.54 -0.42 7.90
N GLU A 97 -11.51 -1.64 8.45
CA GLU A 97 -10.70 -2.74 7.92
C GLU A 97 -11.15 -3.16 6.50
N ALA A 98 -12.46 -3.08 6.22
CA ALA A 98 -13.01 -3.37 4.91
C ALA A 98 -12.47 -2.41 3.82
N LYS A 99 -12.34 -1.11 4.15
CA LYS A 99 -11.75 -0.10 3.26
C LYS A 99 -10.26 -0.36 2.98
N LEU A 100 -9.50 -0.73 4.00
CA LEU A 100 -8.09 -1.08 3.86
C LEU A 100 -7.90 -2.30 2.96
N MET A 101 -8.72 -3.34 3.13
CA MET A 101 -8.70 -4.51 2.24
C MET A 101 -9.07 -4.14 0.80
N GLU A 102 -10.08 -3.29 0.61
CA GLU A 102 -10.46 -2.80 -0.71
C GLU A 102 -9.29 -2.06 -1.37
N ALA A 103 -8.67 -1.10 -0.67
CA ALA A 103 -7.52 -0.35 -1.16
C ALA A 103 -6.34 -1.27 -1.53
N SER A 104 -6.04 -2.27 -0.69
CA SER A 104 -4.98 -3.25 -0.97
C SER A 104 -5.28 -4.10 -2.20
N SER A 105 -6.53 -4.55 -2.36
CA SER A 105 -6.94 -5.33 -3.52
C SER A 105 -6.87 -4.51 -4.81
N LEU A 106 -7.34 -3.25 -4.78
CA LEU A 106 -7.28 -2.32 -5.91
C LEU A 106 -5.83 -1.99 -6.29
N ALA A 107 -4.95 -1.79 -5.31
CA ALA A 107 -3.54 -1.54 -5.55
C ALA A 107 -2.82 -2.71 -6.25
N LYS A 108 -3.21 -3.95 -5.95
CA LYS A 108 -2.71 -5.14 -6.66
C LYS A 108 -3.22 -5.17 -8.10
N THR A 109 -4.51 -4.89 -8.31
CA THR A 109 -5.12 -4.79 -9.64
C THR A 109 -4.45 -3.71 -10.49
N ILE A 110 -4.19 -2.52 -9.92
CA ILE A 110 -3.52 -1.42 -10.62
C ILE A 110 -2.08 -1.78 -11.00
N ARG A 111 -1.34 -2.45 -10.11
CA ARG A 111 0.01 -2.96 -10.44
C ARG A 111 -0.03 -3.96 -11.58
N LEU A 112 -0.97 -4.90 -11.56
CA LEU A 112 -1.15 -5.87 -12.64
C LEU A 112 -1.49 -5.17 -13.97
N LEU A 113 -2.42 -4.21 -13.93
CA LEU A 113 -2.78 -3.41 -15.10
C LEU A 113 -1.59 -2.63 -15.64
N ALA A 114 -0.78 -2.00 -14.78
CA ALA A 114 0.42 -1.28 -15.20
C ALA A 114 1.44 -2.20 -15.90
N VAL A 115 1.63 -3.43 -15.41
CA VAL A 115 2.52 -4.42 -16.05
C VAL A 115 1.96 -4.87 -17.40
N LEU A 116 0.68 -5.23 -17.45
CA LEU A 116 0.01 -5.60 -18.69
C LEU A 116 0.07 -4.48 -19.72
N ASP A 117 -0.10 -3.24 -19.26
CA ASP A 117 -0.07 -2.08 -20.12
C ASP A 117 1.33 -1.81 -20.67
N GLY A 118 2.36 -1.91 -19.82
CA GLY A 118 3.76 -1.89 -20.27
C GLY A 118 4.05 -2.96 -21.31
N LEU A 119 3.55 -4.18 -21.12
CA LEU A 119 3.69 -5.27 -22.09
C LEU A 119 3.01 -4.95 -23.43
N ILE A 120 1.78 -4.45 -23.40
CA ILE A 120 1.05 -4.01 -24.60
C ILE A 120 1.82 -2.89 -25.30
N LEU A 121 2.38 -1.95 -24.55
CA LEU A 121 3.18 -0.85 -25.10
C LEU A 121 4.41 -1.40 -25.85
N VAL A 122 5.13 -2.34 -25.23
CA VAL A 122 6.31 -3.00 -25.84
C VAL A 122 5.95 -3.78 -27.09
N ILE A 123 4.82 -4.51 -27.10
CA ILE A 123 4.35 -5.23 -28.30
C ILE A 123 4.03 -4.25 -29.43
N ASN A 124 3.43 -3.10 -29.11
CA ASN A 124 3.12 -2.05 -30.09
C ASN A 124 4.35 -1.22 -30.51
N CYS A 125 5.50 -1.38 -29.83
CA CYS A 125 6.74 -0.64 -30.10
C CYS A 125 7.24 -0.79 -31.54
N GLY A 126 6.96 -1.94 -32.18
CA GLY A 126 7.39 -2.21 -33.55
C GLY A 126 6.79 -1.25 -34.59
N TYR A 127 5.67 -0.59 -34.27
CA TYR A 127 4.97 0.29 -35.21
C TYR A 127 5.26 1.78 -34.99
N PHE A 128 5.46 2.22 -33.73
CA PHE A 128 5.59 3.64 -33.39
C PHE A 128 6.57 3.90 -32.23
N PRO A 129 7.90 3.89 -32.47
CA PRO A 129 8.91 3.99 -31.41
C PRO A 129 8.92 5.34 -30.67
N MET A 130 8.60 6.45 -31.34
CA MET A 130 8.52 7.77 -30.69
C MET A 130 7.32 7.88 -29.75
N LEU A 131 6.19 7.27 -30.12
CA LEU A 131 4.98 7.26 -29.29
C LEU A 131 5.22 6.46 -27.99
N LEU A 132 6.06 5.43 -28.06
CA LEU A 132 6.44 4.62 -26.90
C LEU A 132 7.17 5.44 -25.84
N LEU A 133 8.19 6.21 -26.22
CA LEU A 133 8.94 7.06 -25.28
C LEU A 133 8.01 8.05 -24.58
N LEU A 134 7.04 8.60 -25.32
CA LEU A 134 6.05 9.52 -24.79
C LEU A 134 5.02 8.83 -23.89
N LEU A 135 4.76 7.53 -24.02
CA LEU A 135 3.73 6.81 -23.27
C LEU A 135 4.27 5.93 -22.13
N LEU A 136 5.60 5.75 -22.05
CA LEU A 136 6.23 4.88 -21.05
C LEU A 136 6.00 5.36 -19.60
N TRP A 137 5.80 6.67 -19.40
CA TRP A 137 5.50 7.22 -18.07
C TRP A 137 4.15 6.73 -17.53
N GLY A 138 3.23 6.28 -18.39
CA GLY A 138 1.94 5.72 -17.99
C GLY A 138 2.08 4.49 -17.10
N PRO A 139 2.60 3.36 -17.62
CA PRO A 139 2.88 2.16 -16.84
C PRO A 139 3.72 2.44 -15.58
N LEU A 140 4.72 3.33 -15.67
CA LEU A 140 5.56 3.68 -14.53
C LEU A 140 4.76 4.38 -13.42
N SER A 141 3.91 5.34 -13.79
CA SER A 141 3.02 6.04 -12.83
C SER A 141 2.02 5.09 -12.18
N GLY A 142 1.45 4.14 -12.93
CA GLY A 142 0.53 3.13 -12.40
C GLY A 142 1.21 2.17 -11.42
N TRP A 143 2.44 1.74 -11.73
CA TRP A 143 3.24 0.93 -10.82
C TRP A 143 3.56 1.68 -9.52
N MET A 144 3.99 2.94 -9.63
CA MET A 144 4.27 3.80 -8.47
C MET A 144 3.02 4.08 -7.64
N ALA A 145 1.87 4.30 -8.27
CA ALA A 145 0.59 4.49 -7.59
C ALA A 145 0.22 3.29 -6.71
N GLY A 146 0.31 2.07 -7.23
CA GLY A 146 -0.06 0.86 -6.50
C GLY A 146 0.99 0.38 -5.49
N THR A 147 2.26 0.78 -5.61
CA THR A 147 3.32 0.44 -4.65
C THR A 147 3.43 1.44 -3.50
N ARG A 148 3.36 2.75 -3.81
CA ARG A 148 3.51 3.82 -2.82
C ARG A 148 2.18 4.27 -2.20
N TYR A 149 1.04 3.82 -2.73
CA TYR A 149 -0.30 4.27 -2.33
C TYR A 149 -0.40 5.80 -2.35
N SER A 150 0.14 6.42 -3.40
CA SER A 150 0.22 7.87 -3.52
C SER A 150 -0.88 8.39 -4.44
N THR A 151 -1.64 9.36 -3.94
CA THR A 151 -2.70 10.05 -4.68
C THR A 151 -2.15 10.78 -5.90
N ALA A 152 -1.03 11.51 -5.75
CA ALA A 152 -0.37 12.21 -6.85
C ALA A 152 -0.01 11.28 -8.04
N TRP A 153 0.61 10.13 -7.76
CA TRP A 153 0.91 9.13 -8.80
C TRP A 153 -0.35 8.51 -9.41
N THR A 154 -1.41 8.34 -8.62
CA THR A 154 -2.70 7.84 -9.11
C THR A 154 -3.36 8.85 -10.05
N TYR A 155 -3.32 10.15 -9.73
CA TYR A 155 -3.81 11.22 -10.60
C TYR A 155 -3.01 11.33 -11.89
N ALA A 156 -1.68 11.21 -11.83
CA ALA A 156 -0.86 11.13 -13.03
C ALA A 156 -1.29 9.96 -13.93
N TYR A 157 -1.57 8.79 -13.33
CA TYR A 157 -2.03 7.62 -14.08
C TYR A 157 -3.44 7.81 -14.68
N CYS A 158 -4.33 8.53 -13.99
CA CYS A 158 -5.62 8.97 -14.56
C CYS A 158 -5.41 9.88 -15.79
N CYS A 159 -4.52 10.89 -15.68
CA CYS A 159 -4.21 11.79 -16.79
C CYS A 159 -3.67 11.03 -18.01
N TYR A 160 -2.81 10.02 -17.78
CA TYR A 160 -2.34 9.12 -18.83
C TYR A 160 -3.50 8.43 -19.57
N TYR A 161 -4.47 7.87 -18.83
CA TYR A 161 -5.63 7.22 -19.45
C TYR A 161 -6.54 8.19 -20.20
N LEU A 162 -6.68 9.43 -19.75
CA LEU A 162 -7.42 10.45 -20.49
C LEU A 162 -6.75 10.77 -21.83
N LEU A 163 -5.42 10.92 -21.84
CA LEU A 163 -4.65 11.14 -23.07
C LEU A 163 -4.73 9.93 -24.02
N ARG A 164 -4.76 8.72 -23.48
CA ARG A 164 -4.92 7.50 -24.27
C ARG A 164 -6.33 7.38 -24.84
N LEU A 165 -7.35 7.71 -24.07
CA LEU A 165 -8.74 7.74 -24.53
C LEU A 165 -8.93 8.74 -25.67
N SER A 166 -8.35 9.94 -25.58
CA SER A 166 -8.41 10.91 -26.67
C SER A 166 -7.71 10.39 -27.93
N THR A 167 -6.57 9.72 -27.78
CA THR A 167 -5.85 9.07 -28.89
C THR A 167 -6.69 7.99 -29.57
N TYR A 168 -7.30 7.09 -28.80
CA TYR A 168 -8.19 6.07 -29.36
C TYR A 168 -9.44 6.65 -29.99
N LEU A 169 -9.99 7.72 -29.43
CA LEU A 169 -11.12 8.43 -30.01
C LEU A 169 -10.76 9.03 -31.38
N SER A 170 -9.56 9.61 -31.53
CA SER A 170 -9.05 10.08 -32.83
C SER A 170 -8.98 8.94 -33.85
N TYR A 171 -8.43 7.77 -33.50
CA TYR A 171 -8.38 6.62 -34.40
C TYR A 171 -9.76 6.08 -34.78
N VAL A 172 -10.74 6.13 -33.86
CA VAL A 172 -12.12 5.76 -34.17
C VAL A 172 -12.73 6.70 -35.22
N PHE A 173 -12.49 8.02 -35.10
CA PHE A 173 -12.95 9.00 -36.09
C PHE A 173 -12.29 8.83 -37.46
N GLU A 174 -11.06 8.31 -37.52
CA GLU A 174 -10.37 7.96 -38.77
C GLU A 174 -10.89 6.65 -39.40
N GLY A 175 -11.84 5.96 -38.76
CA GLY A 175 -12.48 4.77 -39.31
C GLY A 175 -11.86 3.44 -38.87
N TYR A 176 -10.90 3.45 -37.93
CA TYR A 176 -10.33 2.23 -37.38
C TYR A 176 -11.24 1.65 -36.27
N ILE A 177 -12.33 1.00 -36.68
CA ILE A 177 -13.41 0.48 -35.81
C ILE A 177 -12.89 -0.42 -34.68
N TRP A 178 -11.80 -1.15 -34.89
CA TRP A 178 -11.24 -2.04 -33.87
C TRP A 178 -10.81 -1.29 -32.59
N PHE A 179 -10.45 0.00 -32.69
CA PHE A 179 -10.11 0.84 -31.53
C PHE A 179 -11.30 1.13 -30.62
N ILE A 180 -12.56 0.89 -31.05
CA ILE A 180 -13.73 1.02 -30.18
C ILE A 180 -13.61 0.07 -28.98
N PHE A 181 -13.12 -1.16 -29.21
CA PHE A 181 -12.90 -2.12 -28.13
C PHE A 181 -11.82 -1.64 -27.15
N LEU A 182 -10.70 -1.13 -27.66
CA LEU A 182 -9.63 -0.56 -26.82
C LEU A 182 -10.09 0.68 -26.05
N PHE A 183 -10.93 1.51 -26.66
CA PHE A 183 -11.52 2.68 -26.02
C PHE A 183 -12.43 2.26 -24.86
N ALA A 184 -13.34 1.31 -25.07
CA ALA A 184 -14.22 0.79 -24.03
C ALA A 184 -13.44 0.13 -22.88
N LEU A 185 -12.40 -0.67 -23.20
CA LEU A 185 -11.50 -1.26 -22.21
C LEU A 185 -10.77 -0.17 -21.39
N SER A 186 -10.30 0.88 -22.06
CA SER A 186 -9.62 2.01 -21.42
C SER A 186 -10.55 2.80 -20.50
N LEU A 187 -11.83 2.97 -20.86
CA LEU A 187 -12.85 3.56 -19.98
C LEU A 187 -13.06 2.72 -18.73
N TYR A 188 -13.15 1.39 -18.88
CA TYR A 188 -13.27 0.50 -17.73
C TYR A 188 -12.05 0.62 -16.79
N ILE A 189 -10.84 0.63 -17.34
CA ILE A 189 -9.62 0.77 -16.53
C ILE A 189 -9.59 2.15 -15.85
N ALA A 190 -9.91 3.23 -16.56
CA ALA A 190 -9.98 4.57 -15.98
C ALA A 190 -10.98 4.62 -14.80
N ARG A 191 -12.12 3.92 -14.90
CA ARG A 191 -13.08 3.79 -13.80
C ARG A 191 -12.48 3.06 -12.58
N VAL A 192 -11.70 2.00 -12.79
CA VAL A 192 -11.02 1.27 -11.70
C VAL A 192 -9.98 2.16 -11.01
N ILE A 193 -9.17 2.90 -11.78
CA ILE A 193 -8.16 3.82 -11.23
C ILE A 193 -8.84 4.95 -10.46
N TRP A 194 -9.94 5.52 -11.00
CA TRP A 194 -10.71 6.55 -10.32
C TRP A 194 -11.32 6.07 -9.01
N ARG A 195 -11.83 4.83 -8.96
CA ARG A 195 -12.30 4.22 -7.71
C ARG A 195 -11.17 4.11 -6.69
N PHE A 196 -9.98 3.69 -7.11
CA PHE A 196 -8.82 3.63 -6.23
C PHE A 196 -8.40 5.00 -5.71
N ALA A 197 -8.38 6.04 -6.56
CA ALA A 197 -8.11 7.41 -6.15
C ALA A 197 -9.10 7.87 -5.06
N LYS A 198 -10.40 7.64 -5.27
CA LYS A 198 -11.43 7.96 -4.27
C LYS A 198 -11.23 7.24 -2.95
N VAL A 199 -10.86 5.96 -2.98
CA VAL A 199 -10.60 5.20 -1.75
C VAL A 199 -9.37 5.77 -1.03
N LEU A 200 -8.28 6.07 -1.76
CA LEU A 200 -7.08 6.68 -1.20
C LEU A 200 -7.33 8.04 -0.57
N ASP A 201 -8.14 8.89 -1.19
CA ASP A 201 -8.46 10.23 -0.66
C ASP A 201 -9.26 10.18 0.65
N THR A 202 -9.91 9.05 0.95
CA THR A 202 -10.62 8.84 2.22
C THR A 202 -9.75 8.29 3.33
N LEU A 203 -8.51 7.87 3.03
CA LEU A 203 -7.60 7.28 4.00
C LEU A 203 -6.68 8.34 4.58
N SER A 204 -6.49 8.29 5.89
CA SER A 204 -5.52 9.11 6.61
C SER A 204 -4.08 8.67 6.29
N PRO A 205 -3.08 9.55 6.46
CA PRO A 205 -1.68 9.21 6.24
C PRO A 205 -1.17 8.01 7.05
N ALA A 206 -1.69 7.83 8.28
CA ALA A 206 -1.35 6.69 9.14
C ALA A 206 -1.85 5.36 8.57
N GLU A 207 -3.06 5.34 8.02
CA GLU A 207 -3.67 4.16 7.37
C GLU A 207 -2.93 3.82 6.06
N ILE A 208 -2.48 4.82 5.31
CA ILE A 208 -1.65 4.62 4.11
C ILE A 208 -0.32 3.95 4.49
N GLU A 209 0.30 4.35 5.60
CA GLU A 209 1.54 3.73 6.07
C GLU A 209 1.31 2.28 6.53
N GLN A 210 0.13 1.97 7.09
CA GLN A 210 -0.26 0.59 7.39
C GLN A 210 -0.44 -0.26 6.11
N LEU A 211 -1.01 0.30 5.04
CA LEU A 211 -1.15 -0.40 3.76
C LEU A 211 0.18 -0.74 3.08
N ARG A 212 1.23 0.05 3.36
CA ARG A 212 2.60 -0.22 2.89
C ARG A 212 3.24 -1.40 3.62
N ASN A 213 2.80 -1.67 4.85
CA ASN A 213 3.27 -2.76 5.70
C ASN A 213 2.17 -3.80 5.98
N PRO A 214 1.72 -4.57 4.97
CA PRO A 214 0.54 -5.45 5.07
C PRO A 214 0.69 -6.53 6.16
N THR A 215 1.92 -6.92 6.50
CA THR A 215 2.22 -7.92 7.55
C THR A 215 1.69 -7.50 8.93
N ALA A 216 1.64 -6.19 9.21
CA ALA A 216 1.12 -5.66 10.48
C ALA A 216 -0.41 -5.65 10.55
N VAL A 217 -1.07 -5.45 9.39
CA VAL A 217 -2.54 -5.38 9.31
C VAL A 217 -3.16 -6.79 9.42
N TRP A 218 -2.53 -7.79 8.82
CA TRP A 218 -3.09 -9.14 8.73
C TRP A 218 -2.81 -10.02 9.95
N SER A 219 -1.84 -9.64 10.80
CA SER A 219 -1.45 -10.42 11.98
C SER A 219 -2.39 -10.30 13.18
N GLY A 220 -3.47 -9.50 13.08
CA GLY A 220 -4.42 -9.29 14.18
C GLY A 220 -3.82 -8.56 15.39
N GLN A 221 -2.57 -8.11 15.33
CA GLN A 221 -1.89 -7.39 16.41
C GLN A 221 -2.59 -6.05 16.72
N TYR A 222 -3.13 -5.39 15.70
CA TYR A 222 -3.87 -4.14 15.85
C TYR A 222 -5.14 -4.29 16.69
N ARG A 223 -5.86 -5.41 16.50
CA ARG A 223 -7.05 -5.75 17.30
C ARG A 223 -6.69 -5.93 18.77
N ARG A 224 -5.50 -6.48 19.07
CA ARG A 224 -5.00 -6.65 20.44
C ARG A 224 -4.54 -5.33 21.07
N GLN A 225 -3.89 -4.45 20.31
CA GLN A 225 -3.46 -3.14 20.83
C GLN A 225 -4.63 -2.24 21.19
N HIS A 226 -5.70 -2.21 20.38
CA HIS A 226 -6.89 -1.42 20.71
C HIS A 226 -7.75 -2.05 21.81
N GLN A 227 -7.82 -3.39 21.92
CA GLN A 227 -8.50 -4.04 23.04
C GLN A 227 -7.78 -3.81 24.38
N GLN A 228 -6.46 -3.68 24.40
CA GLN A 228 -5.72 -3.37 25.63
C GLN A 228 -5.85 -1.91 26.09
N GLN A 229 -6.30 -1.00 25.22
CA GLN A 229 -6.49 0.42 25.55
C GLN A 229 -7.90 0.78 26.01
N GLN A 230 -8.83 -0.18 26.14
CA GLN A 230 -10.07 0.07 26.89
C GLN A 230 -9.82 -0.32 28.35
N PRO A 231 -9.43 0.63 29.23
CA PRO A 231 -9.38 0.35 30.65
C PRO A 231 -10.78 -0.09 31.08
N PHE A 232 -10.84 -1.21 31.80
CA PHE A 232 -12.02 -1.65 32.52
C PHE A 232 -12.53 -0.48 33.36
N GLN A 233 -13.55 0.23 32.88
CA GLN A 233 -14.38 1.07 33.72
C GLN A 233 -15.24 0.11 34.54
N SER A 234 -14.67 -0.42 35.60
CA SER A 234 -15.40 -1.15 36.63
C SER A 234 -16.34 -0.17 37.33
N LEU A 235 -17.66 -0.41 37.17
CA LEU A 235 -18.73 0.18 37.97
C LEU A 235 -18.77 -0.48 39.36
#